data_AF-A0A7J9MJU3-F1
#
_entry.id   AF-A0A7J9MJU3-F1
#
_cell.length_a   1.000
_cell.length_b   1.000
_cell.length_c   1.000
_cell.angle_alpha   90.00
_cell.angle_beta   90.00
_cell.angle_gamma   90.00
#
_symmetry.space_group_name_H-M   'P 1'
#
loop_
_entity.id
_entity.type
_entity.pdbx_description
1 polymer ?
#
loop_
_entity_poly.entity_id
_entity_poly.type
_entity_poly.pdbx_seq_one_letter_code
_entity_poly.pdbx_strand_id
1 'polypeptide(L)'
;MASNAVVCVGYFVLVLLSVSSEGSRHDGELSHGDILQRQEADRVVELPGQPAVDFKQYAGYVTVNESHGRALFYWFFEATSKPEKKPLLLWLNGGGESEAEGRGKEMMGEEEADL
;
A
#
# COMPACT_ATOMS: atom_id res chain seq x y z
N MET A 1 39.53 -31.91 -1.83
CA MET A 1 39.55 -31.02 -0.65
C MET A 1 39.57 -29.60 -1.17
N ALA A 2 38.46 -28.86 -1.09
CA ALA A 2 38.46 -27.46 -1.51
C ALA A 2 39.39 -26.67 -0.58
N SER A 3 40.32 -25.88 -1.13
CA SER A 3 41.25 -25.08 -0.35
C SER A 3 40.47 -24.05 0.48
N ASN A 4 40.80 -23.89 1.76
CA ASN A 4 40.15 -22.94 2.68
C ASN A 4 40.10 -21.51 2.12
N ALA A 5 41.06 -21.15 1.27
CA ALA A 5 41.07 -19.87 0.55
C ALA A 5 39.88 -19.70 -0.40
N VAL A 6 39.46 -20.76 -1.10
CA VAL A 6 38.31 -20.72 -2.03
C VAL A 6 36.99 -20.56 -1.26
N VAL A 7 36.90 -21.16 -0.07
CA VAL A 7 35.74 -21.02 0.82
C VAL A 7 35.64 -19.60 1.37
N CYS A 8 36.76 -19.01 1.81
CA CYS A 8 36.78 -17.62 2.30
C CYS A 8 36.47 -16.59 1.21
N VAL A 9 37.01 -16.76 0.01
CA VAL A 9 36.74 -15.85 -1.13
C VAL A 9 35.27 -15.96 -1.55
N GLY A 10 34.71 -17.17 -1.59
CA GLY A 10 33.28 -17.37 -1.87
C GLY A 10 32.38 -16.69 -0.84
N TYR A 11 32.70 -16.81 0.45
CA TYR A 11 31.95 -16.14 1.52
C TYR A 11 32.07 -14.61 1.42
N PHE A 12 33.26 -14.07 1.14
CA PHE A 12 33.45 -12.63 0.95
C PHE A 12 32.66 -12.09 -0.24
N VAL A 13 32.67 -12.80 -1.37
CA VAL A 13 31.88 -12.44 -2.56
C VAL A 13 30.38 -12.49 -2.26
N LEU A 14 29.90 -13.50 -1.53
CA LEU A 14 28.49 -13.59 -1.13
C LEU A 14 28.07 -12.47 -0.17
N VAL A 15 28.95 -12.09 0.78
CA VAL A 15 28.70 -10.95 1.68
C VAL A 15 28.68 -9.63 0.90
N LEU A 16 29.60 -9.44 -0.05
CA LEU A 16 29.63 -8.25 -0.90
C LEU A 16 28.39 -8.15 -1.82
N LEU A 17 27.89 -9.27 -2.34
CA LEU A 17 26.63 -9.32 -3.09
C LEU A 17 25.42 -8.99 -2.20
N SER A 18 25.47 -9.37 -0.91
CA SER A 18 24.42 -9.06 0.05
C SER A 18 24.41 -7.57 0.43
N VAL A 19 25.58 -6.95 0.60
CA VAL A 19 25.73 -5.50 0.86
C VAL A 19 25.28 -4.65 -0.32
N SER A 20 25.44 -5.15 -1.55
CA SER A 20 24.97 -4.43 -2.76
C SER A 20 23.44 -4.45 -2.92
N SER A 21 22.72 -5.23 -2.10
CA SER A 21 21.26 -5.32 -2.12
C SER A 21 20.57 -4.34 -1.16
N GLU A 22 21.31 -3.41 -0.54
CA GLU A 22 20.69 -2.24 0.06
C GLU A 22 20.18 -1.35 -1.05
N GLY A 23 18.92 -1.59 -1.42
CA GLY A 23 18.16 -0.82 -2.38
C GLY A 23 18.36 0.65 -2.12
N SER A 24 19.07 1.29 -3.04
CA SER A 24 19.20 2.72 -3.13
C SER A 24 17.79 3.30 -3.08
N ARG A 25 17.45 3.94 -1.95
CA ARG A 25 16.26 4.78 -1.82
C ARG A 25 16.44 5.96 -2.77
N HIS A 26 16.12 5.72 -4.03
CA HIS A 26 15.76 6.78 -4.94
C HIS A 26 14.33 7.14 -4.59
N ASP A 27 14.14 8.35 -4.06
CA ASP A 27 12.88 9.09 -4.21
C ASP A 27 12.72 9.34 -5.73
N GLY A 28 12.43 8.27 -6.45
CA GLY A 28 12.33 8.24 -7.89
C GLY A 28 10.98 8.81 -8.26
N GLU A 29 10.99 10.00 -8.83
CA GLU A 29 9.84 10.51 -9.56
C GLU A 29 9.46 9.45 -10.60
N LEU A 30 8.32 8.77 -10.36
CA LEU A 30 7.81 7.71 -11.23
C LEU A 30 7.69 8.28 -12.64
N SER A 31 8.28 7.61 -13.63
CA SER A 31 8.15 8.10 -15.00
C SER A 31 6.69 8.03 -15.42
N HIS A 32 6.29 8.90 -16.35
CA HIS A 32 4.93 8.88 -16.89
C HIS A 32 4.55 7.50 -17.46
N GLY A 33 5.51 6.78 -18.05
CA GLY A 33 5.29 5.42 -18.55
C GLY A 33 4.99 4.43 -17.43
N ASP A 34 5.72 4.51 -16.30
CA ASP A 34 5.50 3.62 -15.16
C ASP A 34 4.14 3.85 -14.50
N ILE A 35 3.69 5.10 -14.43
CA ILE A 35 2.36 5.46 -13.90
C ILE A 35 1.27 4.83 -14.77
N LEU A 36 1.37 4.97 -16.10
CA LEU A 36 0.39 4.40 -17.02
C LEU A 36 0.37 2.86 -16.96
N GLN A 37 1.54 2.23 -16.82
CA GLN A 37 1.63 0.78 -16.66
C GLN A 37 0.96 0.29 -15.37
N ARG A 38 1.20 0.97 -14.25
CA ARG A 38 0.55 0.65 -12.97
C ARG A 38 -0.97 0.83 -13.04
N GLN A 39 -1.43 1.92 -13.67
CA GLN A 39 -2.84 2.15 -13.89
C GLN A 39 -3.48 1.04 -14.75
N GLU A 40 -2.85 0.63 -15.85
CA GLU A 40 -3.39 -0.43 -16.70
C GLU A 40 -3.35 -1.80 -16.00
N ALA A 41 -2.39 -2.05 -15.11
CA ALA A 41 -2.34 -3.27 -14.31
C ALA A 41 -3.55 -3.39 -13.35
N ASP A 42 -4.07 -2.27 -12.87
CA ASP A 42 -5.28 -2.22 -12.03
C ASP A 42 -6.59 -2.31 -12.84
N ARG A 43 -6.51 -2.39 -14.19
CA ARG A 43 -7.70 -2.37 -15.03
C ARG A 43 -8.53 -3.64 -14.88
N VAL A 44 -9.80 -3.46 -14.54
CA VAL A 44 -10.80 -4.54 -14.46
C VAL A 44 -11.46 -4.70 -15.83
N VAL A 45 -11.06 -5.73 -16.56
CA VAL A 45 -11.56 -5.98 -17.93
C VAL A 45 -12.98 -6.54 -17.90
N GLU A 46 -13.23 -7.50 -17.02
CA GLU A 46 -14.50 -8.23 -16.94
C GLU A 46 -14.76 -8.66 -15.49
N LEU A 47 -16.03 -8.71 -15.09
CA LEU A 47 -16.44 -9.29 -13.82
C LEU A 47 -17.42 -10.43 -14.03
N PRO A 48 -17.31 -11.51 -13.23
CA PRO A 48 -18.26 -12.62 -13.30
C PRO A 48 -19.71 -12.12 -13.12
N GLY A 49 -20.56 -12.37 -14.13
CA GLY A 49 -21.98 -11.99 -14.08
C GLY A 49 -22.27 -10.52 -14.37
N GLN A 50 -21.27 -9.70 -14.68
CA GLN A 50 -21.48 -8.31 -15.10
C GLN A 50 -21.92 -8.28 -16.57
N PRO A 51 -23.02 -7.56 -16.92
CA PRO A 51 -23.34 -7.26 -18.31
C PRO A 51 -22.22 -6.47 -18.99
N ALA A 52 -22.18 -6.48 -20.32
CA ALA A 52 -21.22 -5.65 -21.06
C ALA A 52 -21.38 -4.17 -20.70
N VAL A 53 -20.25 -3.52 -20.38
CA VAL A 53 -20.17 -2.10 -20.06
C VAL A 53 -19.21 -1.39 -21.01
N ASP A 54 -19.46 -0.11 -21.26
CA ASP A 54 -18.72 0.74 -22.21
C ASP A 54 -17.78 1.75 -21.52
N PHE A 55 -17.66 1.67 -20.20
CA PHE A 55 -16.73 2.47 -19.40
C PHE A 55 -15.55 1.61 -18.91
N LYS A 56 -14.42 2.27 -18.62
CA LYS A 56 -13.28 1.63 -17.97
C LYS A 56 -13.44 1.68 -16.47
N GLN A 57 -13.02 0.61 -15.81
CA GLN A 57 -12.97 0.51 -14.35
C GLN A 57 -11.61 -0.04 -13.93
N TYR A 58 -11.15 0.41 -12.77
CA TYR A 58 -9.85 0.07 -12.21
C TYR A 58 -10.02 -0.20 -10.73
N ALA A 59 -9.37 -1.22 -10.21
CA ALA A 59 -9.41 -1.56 -8.79
C ALA A 59 -8.05 -2.04 -8.33
N GLY A 60 -7.65 -1.60 -7.14
CA GLY A 60 -6.32 -1.86 -6.62
C GLY A 60 -6.14 -1.36 -5.19
N TYR A 61 -4.89 -1.30 -4.74
CA TYR A 61 -4.53 -0.83 -3.41
C TYR A 61 -3.57 0.36 -3.48
N VAL A 62 -3.87 1.39 -2.70
CA VAL A 62 -2.98 2.53 -2.49
C VAL A 62 -2.36 2.42 -1.10
N THR A 63 -1.04 2.28 -1.03
CA THR A 63 -0.31 2.26 0.24
C THR A 63 -0.38 3.64 0.89
N VAL A 64 -0.93 3.71 2.09
CA VAL A 64 -1.08 4.97 2.86
C VAL A 64 -0.12 5.05 4.04
N ASN A 65 0.46 3.91 4.44
CA ASN A 65 1.52 3.87 5.43
C ASN A 65 2.39 2.64 5.20
N GLU A 66 3.59 2.86 4.64
CA GLU A 66 4.54 1.80 4.33
C GLU A 66 5.10 1.13 5.59
N SER A 67 5.42 1.89 6.63
CA SER A 67 6.06 1.36 7.84
C SER A 67 5.14 0.42 8.63
N HIS A 68 3.83 0.63 8.55
CA HIS A 68 2.81 -0.21 9.17
C HIS A 68 2.08 -1.10 8.16
N GLY A 69 2.54 -1.17 6.91
CA GLY A 69 1.93 -2.00 5.86
C GLY A 69 0.45 -1.70 5.59
N ARG A 70 -0.01 -0.47 5.81
CA ARG A 70 -1.41 -0.09 5.61
C ARG A 70 -1.64 0.36 4.18
N ALA A 71 -2.66 -0.21 3.54
CA ALA A 71 -3.13 0.18 2.23
C ALA A 71 -4.65 0.32 2.20
N LEU A 72 -5.15 1.22 1.36
CA LEU A 72 -6.57 1.40 1.09
C LEU A 72 -6.92 0.74 -0.24
N PHE A 73 -7.94 -0.11 -0.23
CA PHE A 73 -8.55 -0.58 -1.46
C PHE A 73 -9.32 0.56 -2.13
N TYR A 74 -9.25 0.64 -3.46
CA TYR A 74 -10.07 1.54 -4.27
C TYR A 74 -10.72 0.80 -5.44
N TRP A 75 -11.85 1.33 -5.90
CA TRP A 75 -12.50 0.93 -7.15
C TRP A 75 -13.01 2.18 -7.86
N PHE A 76 -12.36 2.50 -8.97
CA PHE A 76 -12.60 3.69 -9.78
C PHE A 76 -13.33 3.34 -11.07
N PHE A 77 -14.26 4.21 -11.47
CA PHE A 77 -15.05 4.09 -12.69
C PHE A 77 -14.91 5.38 -13.50
N GLU A 78 -14.47 5.27 -14.75
CA GLU A 78 -14.49 6.41 -15.67
C GLU A 78 -15.93 6.78 -16.04
N ALA A 79 -16.15 8.07 -16.32
CA ALA A 79 -17.44 8.50 -16.85
C ALA A 79 -17.67 7.92 -18.25
N THR A 80 -18.89 7.45 -18.52
CA THR A 80 -19.30 6.87 -19.80
C THR A 80 -19.12 7.80 -21.01
N SER A 81 -19.13 9.13 -20.79
CA SER A 81 -18.98 10.10 -21.87
C SER A 81 -17.98 11.21 -21.52
N LYS A 82 -16.97 11.34 -22.39
CA LYS A 82 -15.89 12.34 -22.30
C LYS A 82 -15.22 12.35 -20.91
N PRO A 83 -14.70 11.21 -20.43
CA PRO A 83 -14.14 11.08 -19.08
C PRO A 83 -13.05 12.12 -18.78
N GLU A 84 -12.28 12.52 -19.78
CA GLU A 84 -11.23 13.55 -19.69
C GLU A 84 -11.75 14.96 -19.37
N LYS A 85 -13.06 15.19 -19.46
CA LYS A 85 -13.72 16.48 -19.19
C LYS A 85 -14.63 16.45 -17.97
N LYS A 86 -14.73 15.32 -17.28
CA LYS A 86 -15.60 15.16 -16.11
C LYS A 86 -14.80 15.35 -14.82
N PRO A 87 -15.40 15.95 -13.78
CA PRO A 87 -14.74 16.06 -12.49
C PRO A 87 -14.58 14.68 -11.84
N LEU A 88 -13.60 14.55 -10.96
CA LEU A 88 -13.44 13.37 -10.11
C LEU A 88 -14.37 13.47 -8.91
N LEU A 89 -15.11 12.39 -8.63
CA LEU A 89 -15.92 12.25 -7.42
C LEU A 89 -15.30 11.18 -6.52
N LEU A 90 -14.96 11.55 -5.29
CA LEU A 90 -14.53 10.61 -4.27
C LEU A 90 -15.71 10.26 -3.37
N TRP A 91 -16.06 8.98 -3.30
CA TRP A 91 -17.10 8.46 -2.42
C TRP A 91 -16.46 7.73 -1.23
N LEU A 92 -16.72 8.23 -0.02
CA LEU A 92 -16.28 7.59 1.22
C LEU A 92 -17.52 7.18 2.01
N ASN A 93 -17.64 5.89 2.30
CA ASN A 93 -18.65 5.42 3.24
C ASN A 93 -18.24 5.82 4.67
N GLY A 94 -19.21 6.15 5.51
CA GLY A 94 -18.98 6.35 6.94
C GLY A 94 -18.82 5.03 7.70
N GLY A 95 -18.28 5.13 8.92
CA GLY A 95 -18.16 4.08 9.92
C GLY A 95 -17.49 4.64 11.17
N GLY A 96 -18.18 4.61 12.32
CA GLY A 96 -17.71 5.17 13.59
C GLY A 96 -16.84 4.21 14.39
N GLU A 97 -15.91 4.78 15.15
CA GLU A 97 -15.02 4.11 16.10
C GLU A 97 -15.70 3.04 16.98
N SER A 98 -15.63 1.76 16.60
CA SER A 98 -16.12 0.67 17.46
C SER A 98 -15.06 0.11 18.41
N GLU A 99 -13.91 0.77 18.59
CA GLU A 99 -12.85 0.36 19.52
C GLU A 99 -12.18 1.52 20.30
N ALA A 100 -12.82 2.70 20.39
CA ALA A 100 -12.30 3.80 21.23
C ALA A 100 -12.90 3.83 22.65
N GLU A 101 -13.99 3.11 22.91
CA GLU A 101 -14.62 3.04 24.23
C GLU A 101 -13.99 1.91 25.06
N GLY A 102 -12.82 2.17 25.64
CA GLY A 102 -12.17 1.20 26.53
C GLY A 102 -10.90 1.66 27.23
N ARG A 103 -10.28 2.76 26.80
CA ARG A 103 -9.10 3.34 27.49
C ARG A 103 -9.43 4.69 28.11
N GLY A 104 -10.32 4.70 29.10
CA GLY A 104 -10.71 5.95 29.76
C GLY A 104 -11.28 5.84 31.17
N LYS A 105 -11.28 4.65 31.79
CA LYS A 105 -11.73 4.48 33.17
C LYS A 105 -10.91 3.41 33.91
N GLU A 106 -9.70 3.76 34.33
CA GLU A 106 -9.08 3.15 35.51
C GLU A 106 -7.93 4.04 36.03
N MET A 107 -8.25 5.24 36.53
CA MET A 107 -7.39 5.99 37.45
C MET A 107 -8.25 6.81 38.42
N MET A 108 -9.22 6.17 39.08
CA MET A 108 -9.66 6.65 40.40
C MET A 108 -8.90 5.82 41.44
N GLY A 109 -7.63 6.18 41.61
CA GLY A 109 -6.91 5.84 42.83
C GLY A 109 -7.51 6.71 43.93
N GLU A 110 -8.08 6.04 44.92
CA GLU A 110 -8.53 6.60 46.18
C GLU A 110 -7.35 7.35 46.81
N GLU A 111 -7.49 8.67 46.96
CA GLU A 111 -6.64 9.45 47.87
C GLU A 111 -7.37 9.51 49.21
N GLU A 112 -6.69 9.02 50.23
CA GLU A 112 -7.10 8.95 51.64
C GLU A 112 -7.72 10.26 52.13
N ALA A 113 -8.89 10.14 52.76
CA ALA A 113 -9.26 11.03 53.85
C ALA A 113 -9.10 10.25 55.15
N ASP A 114 -7.87 10.24 55.68
CA ASP A 114 -7.64 10.07 57.10
C ASP A 114 -6.65 11.17 57.55
N LEU A 115 -7.12 12.01 58.49
CA LEU A 115 -6.56 13.23 59.12
C LEU A 115 -7.13 14.58 58.63
#